data_AF-A0A7T5EPS6-F1
#
_entry.id   AF-A0A7T5EPS6-F1
#
_cell.length_a   1.000
_cell.length_b   1.000
_cell.length_c   1.000
_cell.angle_alpha   90.00
_cell.angle_beta   90.00
_cell.angle_gamma   90.00
#
_symmetry.space_group_name_H-M   'P 1'
#
loop_
_entity.id
_entity.type
_entity.pdbx_description
1 polymer ?
#
loop_
_entity_poly.entity_id
_entity_poly.type
_entity_poly.pdbx_seq_one_letter_code
_entity_poly.pdbx_strand_id
1 'polypeptide(L)'
;MNHNGILLGKRHFLYSTGRVVKVEGWTFAIAPEFKVIAGGSANPLQTLISIYHETEKVAQLVLSHRRFDSDLAVQAISSEISLEMSPATRTVNVTVKQ
;
A
#
# COMPACT_ATOMS: atom_id res chain seq x y z
N MET A 1 -6.20 -15.96 -0.80
CA MET A 1 -7.19 -14.88 -0.60
C MET A 1 -7.37 -14.73 0.91
N ASN A 2 -6.91 -13.63 1.50
CA ASN A 2 -7.12 -13.33 2.92
C ASN A 2 -7.05 -11.81 3.09
N HIS A 3 -8.12 -11.12 2.70
CA HIS A 3 -8.24 -9.68 2.91
C HIS A 3 -9.13 -9.48 4.13
N ASN A 4 -8.54 -9.08 5.25
CA ASN A 4 -9.33 -8.73 6.44
C ASN A 4 -9.65 -7.25 6.34
N GLY A 5 -10.85 -6.94 5.87
CA GLY A 5 -11.39 -5.58 5.89
C GLY A 5 -11.70 -5.20 7.32
N ILE A 6 -11.10 -4.12 7.82
CA ILE A 6 -11.41 -3.55 9.14
C ILE A 6 -12.19 -2.26 8.90
N LEU A 7 -13.37 -2.16 9.51
CA LEU A 7 -14.15 -0.92 9.53
C LEU A 7 -13.82 -0.15 10.81
N LEU A 8 -13.23 1.04 10.68
CA LEU A 8 -13.02 1.96 11.80
C LEU A 8 -13.85 3.22 11.56
N GLY A 9 -14.98 3.33 12.25
CA GLY A 9 -15.99 4.36 11.97
C GLY A 9 -16.60 4.17 10.59
N LYS A 10 -16.48 5.17 9.71
CA LYS A 10 -16.93 5.10 8.30
C LYS A 10 -15.80 4.80 7.31
N ARG A 11 -14.58 4.57 7.81
CA ARG A 11 -13.39 4.38 6.97
C ARG A 11 -13.12 2.89 6.78
N HIS A 12 -12.93 2.50 5.53
CA HIS A 12 -12.50 1.17 5.18
C HIS A 12 -10.98 1.08 5.28
N PHE A 13 -10.50 0.05 5.96
CA PHE A 13 -9.11 -0.33 6.00
C PHE A 13 -8.97 -1.73 5.42
N LEU A 14 -7.99 -1.89 4.55
CA LEU A 14 -7.52 -3.16 4.07
C LEU A 14 -6.27 -3.53 4.87
N TYR A 15 -6.31 -4.65 5.59
CA TYR A 15 -5.13 -5.29 6.14
C TYR A 15 -4.81 -6.54 5.34
N SER A 16 -3.55 -6.71 4.95
CA SER A 16 -3.09 -7.90 4.23
C SER A 16 -1.65 -8.27 4.59
N THR A 17 -1.44 -9.57 4.79
CA THR A 17 -0.11 -10.21 4.83
C THR A 17 0.14 -11.05 3.57
N GLY A 18 -0.73 -10.92 2.56
CA GLY A 18 -0.63 -11.63 1.30
C GLY A 18 0.50 -11.07 0.43
N ARG A 19 1.15 -11.96 -0.33
CA ARG A 19 2.22 -11.58 -1.28
C ARG A 19 1.75 -10.71 -2.44
N VAL A 20 0.44 -10.72 -2.72
CA VAL A 20 -0.16 -9.88 -3.75
C VAL A 20 -1.36 -9.19 -3.14
N VAL A 21 -1.36 -7.86 -3.15
CA VAL A 21 -2.42 -7.02 -2.61
C VAL A 21 -2.90 -6.08 -3.71
N LYS A 22 -4.22 -6.02 -3.93
CA LYS A 22 -4.82 -5.08 -4.86
C LYS A 22 -5.43 -3.92 -4.07
N VAL A 23 -5.00 -2.71 -4.39
CA VAL A 23 -5.54 -1.48 -3.80
C VAL A 23 -5.93 -0.57 -4.95
N GLU A 24 -7.24 -0.41 -5.16
CA GLU A 24 -7.80 0.63 -6.03
C GLU A 24 -7.16 0.69 -7.43
N GLY A 25 -6.97 -0.48 -8.06
CA GLY A 25 -6.39 -0.61 -9.39
C GLY A 25 -4.88 -0.80 -9.44
N TRP A 26 -4.17 -0.60 -8.33
CA TRP A 26 -2.76 -0.91 -8.18
C TRP A 26 -2.55 -2.30 -7.60
N THR A 27 -1.53 -3.00 -8.09
CA THR A 27 -1.13 -4.32 -7.60
C THR A 27 0.22 -4.22 -6.89
N PHE A 28 0.24 -4.59 -5.63
CA PHE A 28 1.42 -4.62 -4.79
C PHE A 28 1.90 -6.06 -4.67
N ALA A 29 3.09 -6.35 -5.19
CA ALA A 29 3.81 -7.59 -4.92
C ALA A 29 4.73 -7.35 -3.72
N ILE A 30 4.43 -8.03 -2.63
CA ILE A 30 4.99 -7.77 -1.30
C ILE A 30 5.77 -9.01 -0.84
N ALA A 31 7.03 -8.80 -0.44
CA ALA A 31 7.81 -9.86 0.16
C ALA A 31 7.20 -10.36 1.49
N PRO A 32 7.35 -11.65 1.85
CA PRO A 32 6.57 -12.29 2.94
C PRO A 32 6.70 -11.65 4.32
N GLU A 33 7.81 -10.98 4.59
CA GLU A 33 8.13 -10.30 5.84
C GLU A 33 7.30 -9.02 6.08
N PHE A 34 6.67 -8.49 5.04
CA PHE A 34 5.93 -7.24 5.12
C PHE A 34 4.42 -7.43 5.25
N LYS A 35 3.79 -6.44 5.87
CA LYS A 35 2.33 -6.31 6.01
C LYS A 35 1.90 -5.01 5.35
N VAL A 36 0.75 -5.01 4.68
CA VAL A 36 0.18 -3.82 4.06
C VAL A 36 -1.09 -3.43 4.78
N ILE A 37 -1.20 -2.13 5.10
CA ILE A 37 -2.41 -1.49 5.56
C ILE A 37 -2.75 -0.38 4.58
N ALA A 38 -3.87 -0.50 3.86
CA ALA A 38 -4.37 0.54 2.98
C ALA A 38 -5.67 1.15 3.52
N GLY A 39 -5.80 2.47 3.49
CA GLY A 39 -6.98 3.20 3.98
C GLY A 39 -6.60 4.38 4.88
N GLY A 40 -7.53 4.80 5.73
CA GLY A 40 -7.23 5.72 6.85
C GLY A 40 -6.98 7.18 6.54
N SER A 41 -6.96 7.60 5.28
CA SER A 41 -6.91 9.02 4.92
C SER A 41 -8.12 9.78 5.48
N ALA A 42 -7.89 11.00 5.95
CA ALA A 42 -8.97 11.94 6.27
C ALA A 42 -9.55 12.60 5.00
N ASN A 43 -8.77 12.64 3.92
CA ASN A 43 -9.19 13.13 2.63
C ASN A 43 -9.85 11.98 1.84
N PRO A 44 -11.14 12.08 1.47
CA PRO A 44 -11.84 11.04 0.71
C PRO A 44 -11.29 10.84 -0.72
N LEU A 45 -10.48 11.78 -1.22
CA LEU A 45 -9.80 11.67 -2.51
C LEU A 45 -8.41 11.03 -2.39
N GLN A 46 -8.07 10.47 -1.23
CA GLN A 46 -6.78 9.82 -1.02
C GLN A 46 -6.92 8.52 -0.23
N THR A 47 -6.05 7.56 -0.53
CA THR A 47 -5.86 6.34 0.24
C THR A 47 -4.40 6.28 0.68
N LEU A 48 -4.15 6.15 1.99
CA LEU A 48 -2.80 5.92 2.49
C LEU A 48 -2.50 4.43 2.45
N ILE A 49 -1.32 4.07 1.97
CA ILE A 49 -0.85 2.69 1.90
C ILE A 49 0.43 2.62 2.72
N SER A 50 0.33 2.01 3.90
CA SER A 50 1.42 1.84 4.84
C SER A 50 1.94 0.42 4.77
N ILE A 51 3.26 0.28 4.64
CA ILE A 51 3.96 -1.00 4.62
C ILE A 51 4.71 -1.14 5.93
N TYR A 52 4.52 -2.27 6.59
CA TYR A 52 5.12 -2.58 7.88
C TYR A 52 6.04 -3.79 7.78
N HIS A 53 7.19 -3.72 8.43
CA HIS A 53 7.99 -4.88 8.81
C HIS A 53 7.77 -5.11 10.30
N GLU A 54 7.25 -6.28 10.67
CA GLU A 54 6.78 -6.56 12.03
C GLU A 54 5.77 -5.54 12.59
N THR A 55 6.24 -4.58 13.40
CA THR A 55 5.49 -3.46 14.00
C THR A 55 5.95 -2.08 13.51
N GLU A 56 7.04 -2.02 12.74
CA GLU A 56 7.63 -0.78 12.25
C GLU A 56 7.09 -0.42 10.87
N LYS A 57 6.67 0.84 10.68
CA LYS A 57 6.27 1.34 9.36
C LYS A 57 7.51 1.67 8.54
N VAL A 58 7.79 0.86 7.53
CA VAL A 58 8.99 0.97 6.68
C VAL A 58 8.72 1.72 5.37
N ALA A 59 7.47 1.88 4.96
CA ALA A 59 7.12 2.77 3.85
C ALA A 59 5.70 3.32 3.99
N GLN A 60 5.48 4.47 3.37
CA GLN A 60 4.16 5.07 3.19
C GLN A 60 4.03 5.61 1.77
N LEU A 61 2.93 5.23 1.13
CA LEU A 61 2.51 5.72 -0.16
C LEU A 61 1.14 6.38 -0.03
N VAL A 62 0.83 7.26 -0.97
CA VAL A 62 -0.49 7.87 -1.11
C VAL A 62 -1.01 7.62 -2.52
N LEU A 63 -2.21 7.08 -2.60
CA LEU A 63 -2.96 6.93 -3.84
C LEU A 63 -3.97 8.08 -3.89
N SER A 64 -3.87 8.93 -4.91
CA SER A 64 -4.74 10.08 -5.12
C SER A 64 -5.78 9.77 -6.19
N HIS A 65 -7.05 9.90 -5.81
CA HIS A 65 -8.21 9.59 -6.64
C HIS A 65 -8.53 10.73 -7.59
N ARG A 66 -8.56 10.43 -8.88
CA ARG A 66 -9.10 11.28 -9.96
C ARG A 66 -10.32 10.59 -10.56
N ARG A 67 -11.16 11.34 -11.29
CA ARG A 67 -12.44 10.83 -11.83
C ARG A 67 -12.35 9.50 -12.59
N PHE A 68 -11.23 9.26 -13.29
CA PHE A 68 -11.03 8.05 -14.11
C PHE A 68 -9.67 7.39 -13.85
N ASP A 69 -8.94 7.85 -12.84
CA ASP A 69 -7.58 7.36 -12.59
C ASP A 69 -7.16 7.51 -11.13
N SER A 70 -6.04 6.88 -10.78
CA SER A 70 -5.42 6.88 -9.46
C SER A 70 -3.92 7.06 -9.61
N ASP A 71 -3.40 8.19 -9.12
CA ASP A 71 -1.96 8.43 -9.09
C ASP A 71 -1.37 7.89 -7.78
N LEU A 72 -0.26 7.16 -7.88
CA LEU A 72 0.45 6.67 -6.71
C LEU A 72 1.74 7.49 -6.51
N ALA A 73 1.96 7.95 -5.28
CA ALA A 73 3.16 8.67 -4.90
C ALA A 73 3.76 8.06 -3.62
N VAL A 74 5.10 8.02 -3.56
CA VAL A 74 5.84 7.63 -2.34
C VAL A 74 5.94 8.85 -1.43
N GLN A 75 5.54 8.70 -0.17
CA GLN A 75 5.71 9.74 0.85
C GLN A 75 6.94 9.49 1.72
N ALA A 76 7.21 8.23 2.06
CA ALA A 76 8.36 7.84 2.86
C ALA A 76 8.78 6.40 2.56
N ILE A 77 10.06 6.12 2.69
CA ILE A 77 10.66 4.80 2.53
C ILE A 77 11.87 4.66 3.46
N SER A 78 11.99 3.52 4.13
CA SER A 78 13.14 3.14 4.95
C SER A 78 14.33 2.76 4.08
N SER A 79 15.55 2.96 4.59
CA SER A 79 16.79 2.58 3.91
C SER A 79 16.84 1.09 3.56
N GLU A 80 16.22 0.24 4.40
CA GLU A 80 16.34 -1.22 4.37
C GLU A 80 15.46 -1.91 3.32
N ILE A 81 14.61 -1.15 2.62
CA ILE A 81 13.70 -1.72 1.62
C ILE A 81 13.92 -1.10 0.24
N SER A 82 13.64 -1.89 -0.79
CA SER A 82 13.53 -1.44 -2.17
C SER A 82 12.06 -1.38 -2.57
N LEU A 83 11.70 -0.31 -3.27
CA LEU A 83 10.37 -0.11 -3.81
C LEU A 83 10.47 0.27 -5.27
N GLU A 84 9.99 -0.60 -6.14
CA GLU A 84 9.98 -0.39 -7.58
C GLU A 84 8.56 -0.14 -8.07
N MET A 85 8.34 1.00 -8.72
CA MET A 85 7.04 1.37 -9.26
C MET A 85 7.05 1.25 -10.78
N SER A 86 6.06 0.57 -11.33
CA SER A 86 5.81 0.50 -12.77
C SER A 86 4.42 1.08 -13.07
N PRO A 87 4.32 2.39 -13.37
CA PRO A 87 3.03 3.04 -13.61
C PRO A 87 2.26 2.46 -14.80
N ALA A 88 2.96 2.02 -15.85
CA ALA A 88 2.34 1.45 -17.06
C ALA A 88 1.51 0.18 -16.76
N THR A 89 1.97 -0.63 -15.81
CA THR A 89 1.29 -1.86 -15.36
C THR A 89 0.55 -1.68 -14.03
N ARG A 90 0.64 -0.49 -13.41
CA ARG A 90 0.16 -0.18 -12.06
C ARG A 90 0.64 -1.20 -11.03
N THR A 91 1.90 -1.58 -11.12
CA THR A 91 2.52 -2.53 -10.20
C THR A 91 3.54 -1.86 -9.30
N VAL A 92 3.59 -2.31 -8.04
CA VAL A 92 4.61 -1.94 -7.08
C VAL A 92 5.22 -3.22 -6.55
N ASN A 93 6.55 -3.36 -6.64
CA ASN A 93 7.29 -4.44 -6.00
C ASN A 93 7.96 -3.91 -4.74
N VAL A 94 7.84 -4.66 -3.65
CA VAL A 94 8.41 -4.31 -2.34
C VAL A 94 9.25 -5.47 -1.85
N THR A 95 10.55 -5.22 -1.67
CA THR A 95 11.54 -6.21 -1.27
C THR A 95 12.49 -5.66 -0.21
N VAL A 96 13.11 -6.54 0.56
CA VAL A 96 14.24 -6.19 1.43
C VAL A 96 15.48 -5.94 0.56
N LYS A 97 16.24 -4.90 0.88
CA LYS A 97 17.57 -4.69 0.28
C LYS A 97 18.57 -5.66 0.91
N GLN A 98 19.34 -6.32 0.05
CA GLN A 98 20.46 -7.16 0.47
C GLN A 98 21.70 -6.33 0.78
#